data_AF-A0A564ZLI1-F1
#
_entry.id   AF-A0A564ZLI1-F1
#
_cell.length_a   1.000
_cell.length_b   1.000
_cell.length_c   1.000
_cell.angle_alpha   90.00
_cell.angle_beta   90.00
_cell.angle_gamma   90.00
#
_symmetry.space_group_name_H-M   'P 1'
#
loop_
_entity.id
_entity.type
_entity.pdbx_description
1 polymer ?
#
loop_
_entity_poly.entity_id
_entity_poly.type
_entity_poly.pdbx_seq_one_letter_code
_entity_poly.pdbx_strand_id
1 'polypeptide(L)' 'MAKTAAPNSTGSQFYIALAPLSMLDGRYTVFGQVVEGMDIVTKIKRGDVMKKVAVVEAAQ' A
#
# COMPACT_ATOMS: atom_id res chain seq x y z
N MET A 1 1.17 2.39 -5.61
CA MET A 1 0.15 1.67 -6.41
C MET A 1 0.80 0.62 -7.28
N ALA A 2 0.28 -0.60 -7.35
CA ALA A 2 0.84 -1.62 -8.24
C ALA A 2 0.51 -1.31 -9.71
N LYS A 3 1.44 -1.60 -10.61
CA LYS A 3 1.30 -1.42 -12.05
C LYS A 3 2.10 -2.47 -12.82
N THR A 4 1.75 -2.71 -14.08
CA THR A 4 2.58 -3.50 -15.00
C THR A 4 3.56 -2.58 -15.75
N ALA A 5 4.24 -3.13 -16.75
CA ALA A 5 5.09 -2.34 -17.65
C ALA A 5 4.28 -1.44 -18.60
N ALA A 6 3.01 -1.79 -18.86
CA ALA A 6 2.16 -0.99 -19.74
C ALA A 6 1.80 0.37 -19.09
N PRO A 7 1.77 1.46 -19.87
CA PRO A 7 1.24 2.75 -19.39
C PRO A 7 -0.18 2.61 -18.86
N ASN A 8 -0.53 3.39 -17.83
CA ASN A 8 -1.88 3.46 -17.25
C ASN A 8 -2.47 2.11 -16.80
N SER A 9 -1.62 1.17 -16.39
CA SER A 9 -2.00 -0.19 -15.97
C SER A 9 -2.32 -0.32 -14.47
N THR A 10 -2.41 0.80 -13.75
CA THR A 10 -2.74 0.81 -12.32
C THR A 10 -4.20 0.41 -12.12
N GLY A 11 -4.43 -0.64 -11.34
CA GLY A 11 -5.77 -1.06 -10.90
C GLY A 11 -6.02 -0.73 -9.43
N SER A 12 -6.69 -1.63 -8.72
CA SER A 12 -6.96 -1.51 -7.28
C SER A 12 -5.86 -2.10 -6.38
N GLN A 13 -4.85 -2.74 -6.96
CA GLN A 13 -3.77 -3.37 -6.21
C GLN A 13 -2.79 -2.33 -5.68
N PHE A 14 -2.38 -2.48 -4.42
CA PHE A 14 -1.40 -1.60 -3.78
C PHE A 14 -0.39 -2.43 -2.97
N TYR A 15 0.67 -1.75 -2.54
CA TYR A 15 1.72 -2.31 -1.71
C TYR A 15 1.82 -1.53 -0.41
N ILE A 16 2.26 -2.20 0.65
CA ILE A 16 2.73 -1.58 1.88
C ILE A 16 4.24 -1.83 1.95
N ALA A 17 5.04 -0.78 2.05
CA ALA A 17 6.48 -0.90 2.14
C ALA A 17 6.87 -1.38 3.55
N LEU A 18 7.58 -2.52 3.63
CA LEU A 18 8.08 -3.07 4.91
C LEU A 18 9.38 -2.41 5.38
N ALA A 19 10.03 -1.66 4.51
CA ALA A 19 11.26 -0.91 4.74
C ALA A 19 11.33 0.25 3.73
N PRO A 20 12.23 1.24 3.92
CA PRO A 20 12.50 2.25 2.90
C PRO A 20 12.97 1.62 1.58
N LEU A 21 12.36 2.04 0.45
CA LEU A 21 12.61 1.49 -0.89
C LEU A 21 12.91 2.59 -1.90
N SER A 22 13.98 3.36 -1.66
CA SER A 22 14.36 4.52 -2.50
C SER A 22 14.57 4.18 -3.98
N MET A 23 14.91 2.94 -4.30
CA MET A 23 15.02 2.45 -5.68
C MET A 23 13.69 2.47 -6.48
N LEU A 24 12.56 2.65 -5.80
CA LEU A 24 11.22 2.72 -6.40
C LEU A 24 10.71 4.15 -6.55
N ASP A 25 11.44 5.13 -6.04
CA ASP A 25 11.06 6.55 -6.08
C ASP A 25 10.91 7.02 -7.53
N GLY A 26 9.83 7.77 -7.80
CA GLY A 26 9.45 8.22 -9.14
C GLY A 26 8.94 7.12 -10.09
N ARG A 27 9.06 5.83 -9.73
CA ARG A 27 8.59 4.70 -10.55
C ARG A 27 7.20 4.21 -10.15
N TYR A 28 6.82 4.43 -8.90
CA TYR A 28 5.53 4.04 -8.35
C TYR A 28 4.88 5.23 -7.65
N THR A 29 3.56 5.38 -7.83
CA THR A 29 2.80 6.43 -7.15
C THR A 29 2.57 6.06 -5.69
N VAL A 30 3.14 6.84 -4.78
CA VAL A 30 2.82 6.83 -3.34
C VAL A 30 1.58 7.69 -3.13
N PHE A 31 0.60 7.17 -2.39
CA PHE A 31 -0.67 7.86 -2.14
C PHE A 31 -1.06 7.91 -0.65
N GLY A 32 -0.27 7.28 0.22
CA GLY A 32 -0.54 7.22 1.65
C GLY A 32 0.60 6.53 2.41
N GLN A 33 0.54 6.61 3.73
CA GLN A 33 1.49 5.97 4.65
C GLN A 33 0.72 5.28 5.77
N VAL A 34 1.27 4.16 6.26
CA VAL A 34 0.75 3.50 7.45
C VAL A 34 1.16 4.35 8.66
N VAL A 35 0.19 4.96 9.33
CA VAL A 35 0.42 5.78 10.53
C VAL A 35 0.43 4.94 11.82
N GLU A 36 -0.30 3.82 11.83
CA GLU A 36 -0.41 2.89 12.96
C GLU A 36 -0.56 1.45 12.47
N GLY A 37 -0.20 0.47 13.31
CA GLY A 37 -0.39 -0.97 13.02
C GLY A 37 0.67 -1.59 12.10
N MET A 38 1.86 -1.01 11.98
CA MET A 38 2.94 -1.60 11.17
C MET A 38 3.41 -2.97 11.69
N ASP A 39 3.25 -3.23 12.99
CA ASP A 39 3.50 -4.54 13.60
C ASP A 39 2.47 -5.60 13.16
N ILE A 40 1.26 -5.19 12.76
CA ILE A 40 0.24 -6.06 12.17
C ILE A 40 0.62 -6.35 10.72
N VAL A 41 1.03 -5.32 9.97
CA VAL A 41 1.46 -5.45 8.57
C VAL A 41 2.57 -6.50 8.42
N THR A 42 3.55 -6.49 9.33
CA THR A 42 4.68 -7.44 9.30
C THR A 42 4.27 -8.89 9.61
N LYS A 43 3.07 -9.12 10.15
CA LYS A 43 2.54 -10.46 10.47
C LYS A 43 1.61 -11.02 9.39
N ILE A 44 1.27 -10.26 8.36
CA ILE A 44 0.37 -10.69 7.27
C ILE A 44 0.95 -11.92 6.57
N LYS A 45 0.10 -12.92 6.33
CA LYS A 45 0.46 -14.16 5.64
C LYS A 45 -0.30 -14.28 4.32
N ARG A 46 0.25 -15.11 3.43
CA ARG A 46 -0.41 -15.44 2.16
C ARG A 46 -1.81 -16.01 2.44
N GLY A 47 -2.82 -15.39 1.84
CA GLY A 47 -4.22 -15.80 1.99
C GLY A 47 -5.00 -15.00 3.03
N ASP A 48 -4.37 -14.11 3.79
CA ASP A 48 -5.09 -13.19 4.67
C ASP A 48 -6.00 -12.27 3.85
N VAL A 49 -7.21 -12.05 4.37
CA VAL A 49 -8.27 -11.30 3.68
C VAL A 49 -8.57 -10.01 4.41
N MET A 50 -8.56 -8.89 3.68
CA MET A 50 -9.08 -7.62 4.17
C MET A 50 -10.60 -7.69 4.26
N LYS A 51 -11.14 -7.76 5.48
CA LYS A 51 -12.59 -7.89 5.71
C LYS A 51 -13.37 -6.60 5.44
N LYS A 52 -12.74 -5.44 5.69
CA LYS A 52 -13.34 -4.11 5.50
C LYS A 52 -12.24 -3.10 5.24
N VAL A 53 -12.49 -2.21 4.27
CA VAL A 53 -11.66 -1.03 4.00
C VAL A 53 -12.61 0.16 3.95
N ALA A 54 -12.29 1.24 4.67
CA ALA A 54 -13.07 2.45 4.70
C ALA A 54 -12.14 3.67 4.65
N VAL A 55 -12.54 4.67 3.88
CA VAL A 55 -11.92 5.99 3.92
C VAL A 55 -12.70 6.79 4.96
N VAL A 56 -12.01 7.25 6.00
CA VAL A 56 -12.56 8.12 7.04
C VAL A 56 -11.86 9.47 6.95
N GLU A 57 -12.60 10.54 7.24
CA GLU A 57 -11.99 11.85 7.42
C GLU A 57 -11.11 11.80 8.68
N ALA A 58 -9.90 12.35 8.60
CA ALA A 58 -9.05 12.47 9.77
C ALA A 58 -9.74 13.43 10.75
N ALA A 59 -9.94 12.98 12.00
CA ALA A 59 -10.27 13.90 13.08
C ALA A 59 -9.09 14.87 13.22
N GLN A 60 -9.36 16.17 13.04
CA GLN A 60 -8.39 17.23 13.27
C GLN A 60 -7.91 17.24 14.73
#